data_AF-A0A6N6Q6I9-F1
#
_entry.id   AF-A0A6N6Q6I9-F1
#
_cell.length_a   1.000
_cell.length_b   1.000
_cell.length_c   1.000
_cell.angle_alpha   90.00
_cell.angle_beta   90.00
_cell.angle_gamma   90.00
#
_symmetry.space_group_name_H-M   'P 1'
#
loop_
_entity.id
_entity.type
_entity.pdbx_description
1 polymer ?
#
loop_
_entity_poly.entity_id
_entity_poly.type
_entity_poly.pdbx_seq_one_letter_code
_entity_poly.pdbx_strand_id
1 'polypeptide(L)'
;MDNPDSSELIAVCDEILESGEISSDDAYRLAEWLNAHPEQCDRWPGNLLVSELEAAWADGKVNKGELRKILAAVRRVRRQWSKEMARQERLRGVEALLKIGEMVDQVAATFDLQQPRLPSIPVVVDVPSATDKGVTYQVDLTGPTCNCPDWARRARRPAGHLTRCCKHVREAFRRIEPDNGWPGWFGAFLYSGHTPNPSLDWQVVPAAGSWVLVSTAANGWANVYKMVGGEPRCYGYNVNEKRWSYSERPANCTPIREAVERSVKPWWSW
;
A
#
# COMPACT_ATOMS: atom_id res chain seq x y z
N MET A 1 24.71 -0.39 -5.68
CA MET A 1 25.00 -1.82 -5.72
C MET A 1 23.68 -2.50 -6.01
N ASP A 2 23.44 -2.89 -7.25
CA ASP A 2 22.33 -3.76 -7.57
C ASP A 2 22.70 -5.15 -7.02
N ASN A 3 22.12 -5.54 -5.88
CA ASN A 3 22.16 -6.92 -5.43
C ASN A 3 20.99 -7.64 -6.14
N PRO A 4 21.24 -8.39 -7.23
CA PRO A 4 20.16 -9.06 -7.97
C PRO A 4 19.26 -9.92 -7.05
N ASP A 5 19.82 -10.49 -5.99
CA ASP A 5 19.08 -11.34 -5.05
C ASP A 5 18.08 -10.57 -4.17
N SER A 6 18.34 -9.28 -3.89
CA SER A 6 17.38 -8.45 -3.16
C SER A 6 16.13 -8.22 -3.99
N SER A 7 16.23 -8.20 -5.32
CA SER A 7 15.06 -8.02 -6.20
C SER A 7 14.11 -9.22 -6.16
N GLU A 8 14.65 -10.44 -5.99
CA GLU A 8 13.85 -11.67 -5.90
C GLU A 8 13.09 -11.75 -4.58
N LEU A 9 13.74 -11.46 -3.45
CA LEU A 9 13.04 -11.38 -2.15
C LEU A 9 11.97 -10.28 -2.14
N ILE A 10 12.21 -9.16 -2.83
CA ILE A 10 11.21 -8.11 -3.00
C ILE A 10 10.01 -8.59 -3.82
N ALA A 11 10.22 -9.42 -4.85
CA ALA A 11 9.12 -10.02 -5.62
C ALA A 11 8.24 -10.92 -4.74
N VAL A 12 8.85 -11.76 -3.89
CA VAL A 12 8.12 -12.57 -2.89
C VAL A 12 7.29 -11.68 -1.96
N CYS A 13 7.88 -10.57 -1.48
CA CYS A 13 7.17 -9.60 -0.65
C CYS A 13 5.99 -8.97 -1.40
N ASP A 14 6.15 -8.65 -2.69
CA ASP A 14 5.09 -8.06 -3.52
C ASP A 14 3.90 -9.00 -3.69
N GLU A 15 4.16 -10.29 -3.90
CA GLU A 15 3.11 -11.31 -3.98
C GLU A 15 2.30 -11.43 -2.68
N ILE A 16 2.98 -11.47 -1.53
CA ILE A 16 2.33 -11.50 -0.21
C ILE A 16 1.45 -10.25 -0.02
N LEU A 17 1.91 -9.08 -0.48
CA LEU A 17 1.20 -7.82 -0.34
C LEU A 17 0.01 -7.65 -1.32
N GLU A 18 -0.19 -8.55 -2.27
CA GLU A 18 -1.30 -8.42 -3.24
C GLU A 18 -2.67 -8.48 -2.56
N SER A 19 -2.85 -9.38 -1.58
CA SER A 19 -4.09 -9.52 -0.82
C SER A 19 -4.26 -8.41 0.25
N GLY A 20 -3.15 -7.85 0.73
CA GLY A 20 -3.10 -6.88 1.82
C GLY A 20 -3.24 -7.47 3.22
N GLU A 21 -3.48 -8.78 3.32
CA GLU A 21 -3.39 -9.58 4.53
C GLU A 21 -2.22 -10.55 4.41
N ILE A 22 -1.83 -11.18 5.50
CA ILE A 22 -0.86 -12.27 5.47
C ILE A 22 -1.49 -13.49 6.12
N SER A 23 -1.42 -14.62 5.43
CA SER A 23 -1.81 -15.93 5.95
C SER A 23 -0.62 -16.64 6.61
N SER A 24 -0.89 -17.73 7.32
CA SER A 24 0.19 -18.61 7.78
C SER A 24 0.97 -19.18 6.60
N ASP A 25 0.30 -19.51 5.49
CA ASP A 25 0.95 -20.04 4.28
C ASP A 25 1.88 -19.01 3.64
N ASP A 26 1.50 -17.73 3.62
CA ASP A 26 2.38 -16.64 3.17
C ASP A 26 3.64 -16.51 4.04
N ALA A 27 3.47 -16.62 5.36
CA ALA A 27 4.60 -16.58 6.29
C ALA A 27 5.52 -17.80 6.08
N TYR A 28 4.95 -19.00 5.90
CA TYR A 28 5.71 -20.20 5.59
C TYR A 28 6.48 -20.08 4.27
N ARG A 29 5.83 -19.58 3.21
CA ARG A 29 6.45 -19.35 1.90
C ARG A 29 7.62 -18.37 2.00
N LEU A 30 7.47 -17.30 2.79
CA LEU A 30 8.56 -16.35 3.03
C LEU A 30 9.74 -17.00 3.76
N ALA A 31 9.46 -17.81 4.78
CA ALA A 31 10.48 -18.54 5.52
C ALA A 31 11.18 -19.60 4.65
N GLU A 32 10.43 -20.33 3.82
CA GLU A 32 10.97 -21.30 2.87
C GLU A 32 11.93 -20.64 1.88
N TRP A 33 11.56 -19.48 1.33
CA TRP A 33 12.45 -18.74 0.44
C TRP A 33 13.75 -18.32 1.15
N LEU A 34 13.66 -17.78 2.38
CA LEU A 34 14.84 -17.36 3.15
C LEU A 34 15.74 -18.55 3.54
N ASN A 35 15.17 -19.69 3.88
CA ASN A 35 15.92 -20.91 4.17
C ASN A 35 16.65 -21.46 2.94
N ALA A 36 16.09 -21.26 1.74
CA ALA A 36 16.74 -21.64 0.49
C ALA A 36 17.87 -20.66 0.08
N HIS A 37 17.91 -19.46 0.67
CA HIS A 37 18.87 -18.39 0.36
C HIS A 37 19.54 -17.84 1.65
N PRO A 38 20.28 -18.69 2.40
CA PRO A 38 20.81 -18.34 3.72
C PRO A 38 21.75 -17.13 3.71
N GLU A 39 22.42 -16.86 2.59
CA GLU A 39 23.28 -15.69 2.42
C GLU A 39 22.51 -14.35 2.44
N GLN A 40 21.19 -14.37 2.24
CA GLN A 40 20.32 -13.20 2.36
C GLN A 40 19.87 -12.95 3.80
N CYS A 41 19.91 -13.95 4.68
CA CYS A 41 19.38 -13.85 6.04
C CYS A 41 20.12 -12.80 6.88
N ASP A 42 21.43 -12.64 6.68
CA ASP A 42 22.25 -11.67 7.42
C ASP A 42 22.34 -10.30 6.75
N ARG A 43 21.69 -10.14 5.58
CA ARG A 43 21.77 -8.93 4.75
C ARG A 43 20.40 -8.30 4.58
N TRP A 44 20.38 -7.02 4.25
CA TRP A 44 19.14 -6.38 3.85
C TRP A 44 18.68 -6.95 2.48
N PRO A 45 17.38 -7.25 2.29
CA PRO A 45 16.28 -7.07 3.24
C PRO A 45 15.97 -8.26 4.16
N GLY A 46 16.63 -9.41 3.96
CA GLY A 46 16.34 -10.66 4.68
C GLY A 46 16.46 -10.54 6.20
N ASN A 47 17.47 -9.82 6.71
CA ASN A 47 17.70 -9.65 8.14
C ASN A 47 16.54 -8.99 8.90
N LEU A 48 15.73 -8.15 8.23
CA LEU A 48 14.54 -7.55 8.83
C LEU A 48 13.34 -8.51 8.89
N LEU A 49 13.33 -9.52 8.02
CA LEU A 49 12.24 -10.49 7.90
C LEU A 49 12.51 -11.68 8.82
N VAL A 50 13.74 -12.20 8.81
CA VAL A 50 14.17 -13.34 9.64
C VAL A 50 13.87 -13.08 11.11
N SER A 51 14.20 -11.90 11.64
CA SER A 51 13.96 -11.58 13.06
C SER A 51 12.49 -11.68 13.48
N GLU A 52 11.56 -11.28 12.60
CA GLU A 52 10.13 -11.36 12.89
C GLU A 52 9.58 -12.77 12.70
N LEU A 53 10.11 -13.52 11.73
CA LEU A 53 9.78 -14.92 11.51
C LEU A 53 10.25 -15.76 12.71
N GLU A 54 11.51 -15.66 13.13
CA GLU A 54 12.03 -16.37 14.31
C GLU A 54 11.20 -16.08 15.57
N ALA A 55 10.87 -14.80 15.81
CA ALA A 55 10.03 -14.41 16.93
C ALA A 55 8.62 -15.01 16.84
N ALA A 56 8.07 -15.17 15.64
CA ALA A 56 6.74 -15.76 15.42
C ALA A 56 6.69 -17.28 15.64
N TRP A 57 7.80 -17.99 15.40
CA TRP A 57 7.86 -19.44 15.61
C TRP A 57 8.49 -19.84 16.95
N ALA A 58 8.97 -18.89 17.76
CA ALA A 58 9.65 -19.17 19.02
C ALA A 58 8.80 -20.01 20.01
N ASP A 59 7.48 -19.84 20.01
CA ASP A 59 6.55 -20.60 20.87
C ASP A 59 5.89 -21.81 20.15
N GLY A 60 6.31 -22.08 18.92
CA GLY A 60 5.79 -23.14 18.06
C GLY A 60 4.39 -22.89 17.49
N LYS A 61 3.79 -21.71 17.68
CA LYS A 61 2.44 -21.39 17.20
C LYS A 61 2.32 -19.95 16.70
N VAL A 62 2.35 -19.79 15.37
CA VAL A 62 2.10 -18.49 14.74
C VAL A 62 0.65 -18.03 14.95
N ASN A 63 0.50 -16.94 15.68
CA ASN A 63 -0.78 -16.30 15.97
C ASN A 63 -1.03 -15.03 15.13
N LYS A 64 -2.25 -14.50 15.23
CA LYS A 64 -2.70 -13.29 14.51
C LYS A 64 -1.89 -12.02 14.82
N GLY A 65 -1.27 -11.95 16.00
CA GLY A 65 -0.39 -10.84 16.38
C GLY A 65 0.95 -10.91 15.65
N GLU A 66 1.53 -12.09 15.58
CA GLU A 66 2.81 -12.34 14.90
C GLU A 66 2.70 -12.19 13.38
N LEU A 67 1.65 -12.74 12.78
CA LEU A 67 1.35 -12.51 11.36
C LEU A 67 1.34 -11.00 11.03
N ARG A 68 0.72 -10.18 11.88
CA ARG A 68 0.73 -8.72 11.68
C ARG A 68 2.13 -8.11 11.79
N LYS A 69 2.99 -8.61 12.66
CA LYS A 69 4.38 -8.13 12.77
C LYS A 69 5.17 -8.48 11.51
N ILE A 70 5.04 -9.71 11.02
CA ILE A 70 5.63 -10.13 9.74
C ILE A 70 5.13 -9.24 8.60
N LEU A 71 3.81 -9.03 8.47
CA LEU A 71 3.25 -8.14 7.46
C LEU A 71 3.77 -6.70 7.58
N ALA A 72 3.94 -6.19 8.81
CA ALA A 72 4.52 -4.87 9.03
C ALA A 72 5.99 -4.80 8.57
N ALA A 73 6.78 -5.86 8.81
CA ALA A 73 8.15 -5.95 8.31
C ALA A 73 8.23 -6.06 6.79
N VAL A 74 7.37 -6.88 6.15
CA VAL A 74 7.25 -6.96 4.69
C VAL A 74 6.91 -5.59 4.09
N ARG A 75 5.95 -4.87 4.66
CA ARG A 75 5.60 -3.48 4.24
C ARG A 75 6.78 -2.52 4.42
N ARG A 76 7.52 -2.63 5.52
CA ARG A 76 8.70 -1.80 5.81
C ARG A 76 9.81 -2.04 4.79
N VAL A 77 10.13 -3.30 4.52
CA VAL A 77 11.10 -3.71 3.48
C VAL A 77 10.69 -3.11 2.14
N ARG A 78 9.43 -3.27 1.74
CA ARG A 78 8.97 -2.75 0.46
C ARG A 78 9.04 -1.23 0.36
N ARG A 79 8.70 -0.52 1.44
CA ARG A 79 8.85 0.94 1.52
C ARG A 79 10.31 1.39 1.38
N GLN A 80 11.22 0.73 2.09
CA GLN A 80 12.65 1.04 2.01
C GLN A 80 13.20 0.80 0.61
N TRP A 81 12.81 -0.29 -0.04
CA TRP A 81 13.16 -0.58 -1.42
C TRP A 81 12.68 0.52 -2.38
N SER A 82 11.39 0.91 -2.31
CA SER A 82 10.85 1.98 -3.15
C SER A 82 11.63 3.29 -2.99
N LYS A 83 12.00 3.66 -1.76
CA LYS A 83 12.81 4.85 -1.49
C LYS A 83 14.21 4.76 -2.09
N GLU A 84 14.86 3.61 -1.99
CA GLU A 84 16.19 3.41 -2.56
C GLU A 84 16.15 3.47 -4.09
N MET A 85 15.14 2.86 -4.73
CA MET A 85 14.97 2.92 -6.18
C MET A 85 14.74 4.36 -6.66
N ALA A 86 13.83 5.09 -6.01
CA ALA A 86 13.57 6.50 -6.31
C ALA A 86 14.84 7.36 -6.16
N ARG A 87 15.62 7.12 -5.09
CA ARG A 87 16.89 7.80 -4.84
C ARG A 87 17.91 7.50 -5.95
N GLN A 88 18.05 6.24 -6.34
CA GLN A 88 19.00 5.85 -7.39
C GLN A 88 18.63 6.46 -8.75
N GLU A 89 17.34 6.48 -9.09
CA GLU A 89 16.85 7.16 -10.29
C GLU A 89 17.21 8.64 -10.27
N ARG A 90 16.95 9.35 -9.16
CA ARG A 90 17.33 10.77 -9.00
C ARG A 90 18.84 10.99 -9.11
N LEU A 91 19.66 10.15 -8.48
CA LEU A 91 21.12 10.23 -8.54
C LEU A 91 21.71 9.97 -9.93
N ARG A 92 21.01 9.22 -10.78
CA ARG A 92 21.39 9.04 -12.20
C ARG A 92 21.23 10.32 -13.04
N GLY A 93 20.74 11.42 -12.44
CA GLY A 93 21.05 12.77 -12.89
C GLY A 93 20.35 13.18 -14.18
N VAL A 94 19.13 12.73 -14.42
CA VAL A 94 18.31 13.27 -15.50
C VAL A 94 17.64 14.54 -14.98
N GLU A 95 17.93 15.70 -15.56
CA GLU A 95 17.33 17.00 -15.18
C GLU A 95 15.79 16.96 -15.09
N ALA A 96 15.17 16.08 -15.89
CA ALA A 96 13.74 15.79 -15.82
C ALA A 96 13.29 15.23 -14.44
N LEU A 97 14.11 14.39 -13.79
CA LEU A 97 13.78 13.79 -12.49
C LEU A 97 13.85 14.80 -11.33
N LEU A 98 14.73 15.80 -11.41
CA LEU A 98 14.78 16.89 -10.42
C LEU A 98 13.53 17.77 -10.51
N LYS A 99 13.13 18.15 -11.73
CA LYS A 99 11.88 18.89 -11.98
C LYS A 99 10.64 18.10 -11.54
N ILE A 100 10.66 16.77 -11.73
CA ILE A 100 9.62 15.89 -11.18
C ILE A 100 9.60 15.96 -9.65
N GLY A 101 10.75 15.89 -8.98
CA GLY A 101 10.85 15.98 -7.52
C GLY A 101 10.20 17.25 -6.96
N GLU A 102 10.62 18.43 -7.45
CA GLU A 102 10.07 19.72 -7.01
C GLU A 102 8.55 19.81 -7.22
N MET A 103 8.07 19.35 -8.37
CA MET A 103 6.64 19.34 -8.68
C MET A 103 5.87 18.41 -7.76
N VAL A 104 6.40 17.23 -7.46
CA VAL A 104 5.78 16.26 -6.56
C VAL A 104 5.73 16.82 -5.15
N ASP A 105 6.79 17.46 -4.66
CA ASP A 105 6.82 18.11 -3.35
C ASP A 105 5.76 19.21 -3.26
N GLN A 106 5.58 20.01 -4.31
CA GLN A 106 4.54 21.04 -4.37
C GLN A 106 3.13 20.44 -4.35
N VAL A 107 2.90 19.36 -5.10
CA VAL A 107 1.61 18.64 -5.10
C VAL A 107 1.34 18.05 -3.71
N ALA A 108 2.35 17.46 -3.07
CA ALA A 108 2.22 16.89 -1.73
C ALA A 108 1.91 17.96 -0.68
N ALA A 109 2.57 19.12 -0.75
CA ALA A 109 2.35 20.24 0.17
C ALA A 109 0.94 20.86 0.07
N THR A 110 0.32 20.77 -1.11
CA THR A 110 -1.02 21.32 -1.39
C THR A 110 -2.10 20.26 -1.48
N PHE A 111 -1.78 19.00 -1.15
CA PHE A 111 -2.71 17.88 -1.27
C PHE A 111 -3.90 18.02 -0.32
N ASP A 112 -5.11 18.08 -0.88
CA ASP A 112 -6.34 18.19 -0.09
C ASP A 112 -6.72 16.84 0.54
N LEU A 113 -6.31 16.67 1.80
CA LEU A 113 -6.63 15.50 2.60
C LEU A 113 -8.14 15.34 2.89
N GLN A 114 -9.01 16.30 2.57
CA GLN A 114 -10.45 16.18 2.79
C GLN A 114 -11.17 15.47 1.64
N GLN A 115 -10.50 15.30 0.50
CA GLN A 115 -11.08 14.72 -0.70
C GLN A 115 -10.46 13.35 -0.99
N PRO A 116 -11.25 12.26 -1.11
CA PRO A 116 -10.72 10.93 -1.40
C PRO A 116 -10.37 10.80 -2.89
N ARG A 117 -9.32 11.51 -3.33
CA ARG A 117 -8.90 11.56 -4.73
C ARG A 117 -7.40 11.31 -4.86
N LEU A 118 -7.02 10.65 -5.96
CA LEU A 118 -5.64 10.59 -6.41
C LEU A 118 -5.21 11.98 -6.89
N PRO A 119 -3.99 12.44 -6.56
CA PRO A 119 -3.46 13.68 -7.11
C PRO A 119 -3.20 13.55 -8.61
N SER A 120 -3.28 14.68 -9.31
CA SER A 120 -2.90 14.83 -10.71
C SER A 120 -1.46 15.35 -10.79
N ILE A 121 -0.57 14.60 -11.43
CA ILE A 121 0.85 14.93 -11.57
C ILE A 121 1.24 14.68 -13.02
N PRO A 122 1.68 15.69 -13.79
CA PRO A 122 1.94 15.57 -15.23
C PRO A 122 3.23 14.80 -15.53
N VAL A 123 3.24 13.50 -15.21
CA VAL A 123 4.36 12.58 -15.35
C VAL A 123 3.87 11.23 -15.84
N VAL A 124 4.61 10.66 -16.78
CA VAL A 124 4.47 9.26 -17.19
C VAL A 124 5.58 8.46 -16.54
N VAL A 125 5.22 7.37 -15.86
CA VAL A 125 6.13 6.46 -15.16
C VAL A 125 6.03 5.07 -15.78
N ASP A 126 7.18 4.52 -16.15
CA ASP A 126 7.30 3.12 -16.55
C ASP A 126 7.39 2.24 -15.31
N VAL A 127 6.49 1.25 -15.20
CA VAL A 127 6.39 0.33 -14.08
C VAL A 127 6.51 -1.11 -14.59
N PRO A 128 7.61 -1.82 -14.30
CA PRO A 128 7.77 -3.24 -14.63
C PRO A 128 6.67 -4.11 -14.02
N SER A 129 6.28 -5.16 -14.73
CA SER A 129 5.43 -6.23 -14.19
C SER A 129 6.19 -6.97 -13.10
N ALA A 130 5.54 -7.20 -11.96
CA ALA A 130 6.09 -8.04 -10.89
C ALA A 130 6.08 -9.53 -11.27
N THR A 131 5.16 -9.95 -12.15
CA THR A 131 4.93 -11.35 -12.52
C THR A 131 5.55 -11.74 -13.85
N ASP A 132 5.59 -10.80 -14.81
CA ASP A 132 5.99 -11.09 -16.19
C ASP A 132 7.33 -10.41 -16.50
N LYS A 133 8.40 -11.20 -16.53
CA LYS A 133 9.75 -10.69 -16.77
C LYS A 133 9.82 -9.99 -18.13
N GLY A 134 10.36 -8.76 -18.14
CA GLY A 134 10.53 -7.95 -19.35
C GLY A 134 9.27 -7.21 -19.82
N VAL A 135 8.15 -7.35 -19.10
CA VAL A 135 6.94 -6.55 -19.37
C VAL A 135 6.98 -5.27 -18.55
N THR A 136 6.67 -4.15 -19.19
CA THR A 136 6.57 -2.82 -18.56
C THR A 136 5.23 -2.19 -18.90
N TYR A 137 4.61 -1.58 -17.89
CA TYR A 137 3.37 -0.84 -18.01
C TYR A 137 3.63 0.66 -17.91
N GLN A 138 3.00 1.44 -18.78
CA GLN A 138 3.03 2.89 -18.74
C GLN A 138 1.90 3.41 -17.85
N VAL A 139 2.25 4.30 -16.93
CA VAL A 139 1.32 4.95 -16.00
C VAL A 139 1.40 6.46 -16.19
N ASP A 140 0.31 7.08 -16.62
CA ASP A 140 0.20 8.54 -16.71
C ASP A 140 -0.53 9.07 -15.48
N LEU A 141 0.13 9.90 -14.68
CA LEU A 141 -0.40 10.45 -13.43
C LEU A 141 -1.17 11.77 -13.60
N THR A 142 -1.28 12.33 -14.81
CA THR A 142 -2.05 13.58 -15.10
C THR A 142 -3.55 13.38 -14.90
N GLY A 143 -4.03 12.16 -15.12
CA GLY A 143 -5.40 11.76 -14.85
C GLY A 143 -5.41 10.28 -14.54
N PRO A 144 -4.81 9.86 -13.42
CA PRO A 144 -4.14 8.59 -13.23
C PRO A 144 -4.71 7.48 -14.12
N THR A 145 -3.93 7.03 -15.11
CA THR A 145 -4.24 5.94 -16.04
C THR A 145 -3.11 4.92 -16.09
N CYS A 146 -3.39 3.72 -16.61
CA CYS A 146 -2.39 2.70 -16.85
C CYS A 146 -2.76 1.87 -18.07
N ASN A 147 -1.79 1.32 -18.80
CA ASN A 147 -2.05 0.41 -19.93
C ASN A 147 -2.15 -1.08 -19.51
N CYS A 148 -2.14 -1.40 -18.22
CA CYS A 148 -2.23 -2.79 -17.77
C CYS A 148 -3.64 -3.40 -17.98
N PRO A 149 -3.76 -4.74 -18.08
CA PRO A 149 -5.06 -5.40 -18.30
C PRO A 149 -6.13 -5.07 -17.24
N ASP A 150 -5.71 -4.83 -15.99
CA ASP A 150 -6.62 -4.48 -14.89
C ASP A 150 -7.25 -3.08 -15.06
N TRP A 151 -6.68 -2.24 -15.91
CA TRP A 151 -7.14 -0.87 -16.13
C TRP A 151 -8.54 -0.80 -16.75
N ALA A 152 -8.88 -1.70 -17.65
CA ALA A 152 -10.14 -1.64 -18.42
C ALA A 152 -11.39 -1.53 -17.55
N ARG A 153 -11.40 -2.21 -16.40
CA ARG A 153 -12.50 -2.17 -15.42
C ARG A 153 -12.45 -0.94 -14.51
N ARG A 154 -11.27 -0.36 -14.31
CA ARG A 154 -11.05 0.85 -13.48
C ARG A 154 -11.34 2.13 -14.24
N ALA A 155 -11.11 2.16 -15.55
CA ALA A 155 -11.32 3.31 -16.43
C ALA A 155 -12.76 3.83 -16.43
N ARG A 156 -13.73 3.00 -16.02
CA ARG A 156 -15.16 3.37 -15.89
C ARG A 156 -15.42 4.38 -14.78
N ARG A 157 -14.47 4.58 -13.85
CA ARG A 157 -14.60 5.50 -12.72
C ARG A 157 -14.10 6.90 -13.12
N PRO A 158 -14.64 7.97 -12.51
CA PRO A 158 -14.20 9.33 -12.77
C PRO A 158 -12.69 9.50 -12.59
N ALA A 159 -12.07 10.39 -13.37
CA ALA A 159 -10.65 10.73 -13.20
C ALA A 159 -10.36 11.18 -11.75
N GLY A 160 -9.23 10.71 -11.21
CA GLY A 160 -8.84 10.96 -9.82
C GLY A 160 -9.56 10.10 -8.78
N HIS A 161 -10.54 9.26 -9.14
CA HIS A 161 -11.17 8.37 -8.16
C HIS A 161 -10.19 7.31 -7.63
N LEU A 162 -10.15 7.05 -6.32
CA LEU A 162 -9.15 6.15 -5.70
C LEU A 162 -9.18 4.71 -6.23
N THR A 163 -10.33 4.18 -6.66
CA THR A 163 -10.40 2.85 -7.29
C THR A 163 -9.76 2.78 -8.67
N ARG A 164 -9.38 3.91 -9.27
CA ARG A 164 -8.48 3.91 -10.43
C ARG A 164 -7.06 3.50 -10.08
N CYS A 165 -6.70 3.40 -8.81
CA CYS A 165 -5.38 2.95 -8.41
C CYS A 165 -5.22 1.42 -8.63
N CYS A 166 -4.78 0.99 -9.82
CA CYS A 166 -4.26 -0.37 -9.99
C CYS A 166 -2.90 -0.52 -9.27
N LYS A 167 -2.35 -1.74 -9.20
CA LYS A 167 -1.04 -1.97 -8.57
C LYS A 167 0.08 -1.12 -9.17
N HIS A 168 0.04 -0.89 -10.50
CA HIS A 168 1.03 -0.07 -11.20
C HIS A 168 0.86 1.43 -10.93
N VAL A 169 -0.38 1.95 -10.86
CA VAL A 169 -0.63 3.35 -10.49
C VAL A 169 -0.12 3.62 -9.08
N ARG A 170 -0.39 2.69 -8.16
CA ARG A 170 0.12 2.77 -6.78
C ARG A 170 1.64 2.77 -6.74
N GLU A 171 2.27 1.89 -7.50
CA GLU A 171 3.73 1.80 -7.56
C GLU A 171 4.35 3.05 -8.20
N ALA A 172 3.74 3.61 -9.24
CA ALA A 172 4.17 4.87 -9.83
C ALA A 172 4.22 5.99 -8.79
N PHE A 173 3.16 6.17 -7.99
CA PHE A 173 3.16 7.15 -6.90
C PHE A 173 4.25 6.89 -5.84
N ARG A 174 4.58 5.63 -5.55
CA ARG A 174 5.68 5.29 -4.62
C ARG A 174 7.06 5.58 -5.20
N ARG A 175 7.24 5.49 -6.52
CA ARG A 175 8.52 5.81 -7.19
C ARG A 175 8.79 7.30 -7.22
N ILE A 176 7.74 8.09 -7.41
CA ILE A 176 7.81 9.55 -7.33
C ILE A 176 7.47 10.05 -5.93
N GLU A 177 7.95 9.38 -4.87
CA GLU A 177 7.68 9.83 -3.50
C GLU A 177 8.34 11.19 -3.23
N PRO A 178 7.60 12.17 -2.67
CA PRO A 178 8.16 13.45 -2.23
C PRO A 178 9.16 13.25 -1.08
N ASP A 179 10.04 14.22 -0.85
CA ASP A 179 11.13 14.07 0.12
C ASP A 179 10.63 13.84 1.55
N ASN A 180 9.49 14.46 1.90
CA ASN A 180 8.83 14.30 3.20
C ASN A 180 7.78 13.16 3.24
N GLY A 181 7.66 12.38 2.16
CA GLY A 181 6.66 11.34 1.99
C GLY A 181 5.25 11.88 1.71
N TRP A 182 4.39 11.00 1.19
CA TRP A 182 3.01 11.35 0.89
C TRP A 182 2.21 11.66 2.17
N PRO A 183 1.40 12.73 2.20
CA PRO A 183 0.77 13.19 3.42
C PRO A 183 -0.39 12.31 3.87
N GLY A 184 -0.60 12.27 5.19
CA GLY A 184 -1.83 11.78 5.82
C GLY A 184 -2.31 10.41 5.34
N TRP A 185 -3.62 10.29 5.11
CA TRP A 185 -4.22 9.03 4.67
C TRP A 185 -3.71 8.57 3.30
N PHE A 186 -3.21 9.47 2.45
CA PHE A 186 -2.75 9.09 1.11
C PHE A 186 -1.45 8.28 1.19
N GLY A 187 -0.50 8.69 2.03
CA GLY A 187 0.66 7.85 2.36
C GLY A 187 0.23 6.49 2.94
N ALA A 188 -0.71 6.48 3.88
CA ALA A 188 -1.22 5.22 4.43
C ALA A 188 -1.87 4.30 3.38
N PHE A 189 -2.66 4.86 2.46
CA PHE A 189 -3.27 4.15 1.33
C PHE A 189 -2.21 3.56 0.40
N LEU A 190 -1.16 4.32 0.07
CA LEU A 190 -0.10 3.85 -0.81
C LEU A 190 0.74 2.74 -0.18
N TYR A 191 1.13 2.84 1.10
CA TYR A 191 2.11 1.91 1.70
C TYR A 191 1.49 0.77 2.51
N SER A 192 0.28 0.93 3.02
CA SER A 192 -0.42 -0.12 3.78
C SER A 192 -1.64 -0.69 3.05
N GLY A 193 -2.07 -0.09 1.94
CA GLY A 193 -3.17 -0.58 1.15
C GLY A 193 -2.82 -1.80 0.30
N HIS A 194 -3.87 -2.51 -0.11
CA HIS A 194 -3.87 -3.42 -1.25
C HIS A 194 -4.50 -2.73 -2.46
N THR A 195 -4.49 -3.38 -3.61
CA THR A 195 -5.14 -2.83 -4.81
C THR A 195 -6.64 -2.68 -4.53
N PRO A 196 -7.22 -1.47 -4.55
CA PRO A 196 -8.61 -1.27 -4.21
C PRO A 196 -9.54 -2.05 -5.14
N ASN A 197 -10.55 -2.72 -4.57
CA ASN A 197 -11.58 -3.36 -5.37
C ASN A 197 -12.34 -2.28 -6.18
N PRO A 198 -12.50 -2.44 -7.52
CA PRO A 198 -13.16 -1.47 -8.38
C PRO A 198 -14.58 -1.06 -7.95
N SER A 199 -15.30 -1.91 -7.21
CA SER A 199 -16.66 -1.64 -6.73
C SER A 199 -16.73 -0.74 -5.50
N LEU A 200 -15.62 -0.52 -4.79
CA LEU A 200 -15.60 0.31 -3.59
C LEU A 200 -15.80 1.79 -3.90
N ASP A 201 -16.44 2.49 -2.97
CA ASP A 201 -16.41 3.95 -2.88
C ASP A 201 -15.60 4.39 -1.66
N TRP A 202 -15.25 5.66 -1.59
CA TRP A 202 -14.32 6.20 -0.61
C TRP A 202 -14.82 7.50 -0.01
N GLN A 203 -14.56 7.69 1.27
CA GLN A 203 -14.85 8.92 2.00
C GLN A 203 -13.69 9.25 2.95
N VAL A 204 -13.55 10.53 3.28
CA VAL A 204 -12.62 10.98 4.31
C VAL A 204 -13.42 11.41 5.53
N VAL A 205 -12.98 10.97 6.71
CA VAL A 205 -13.64 11.22 7.99
C VAL A 205 -12.65 11.90 8.94
N PRO A 206 -13.04 12.96 9.67
CA PRO A 206 -12.20 13.53 10.71
C PRO A 206 -12.17 12.60 11.93
N ALA A 207 -10.97 12.25 12.41
CA ALA A 207 -10.79 11.48 13.63
C ALA A 207 -9.50 11.87 14.35
N ALA A 208 -9.60 12.22 15.64
CA ALA A 208 -8.46 12.54 16.50
C ALA A 208 -7.54 13.66 15.95
N GLY A 209 -8.11 14.70 15.33
CA GLY A 209 -7.32 15.80 14.75
C GLY A 209 -6.62 15.45 13.44
N SER A 210 -6.98 14.33 12.79
CA SER A 210 -6.46 13.91 11.49
C SER A 210 -7.57 13.48 10.54
N TRP A 211 -7.29 13.48 9.25
CA TRP A 211 -8.18 12.97 8.22
C TRP A 211 -7.89 11.49 7.97
N VAL A 212 -8.94 10.66 7.99
CA VAL A 212 -8.86 9.21 7.82
C VAL A 212 -9.61 8.81 6.56
N LEU A 213 -8.97 8.05 5.69
CA LEU A 213 -9.61 7.51 4.50
C LEU A 213 -10.34 6.21 4.85
N VAL A 214 -11.58 6.08 4.40
CA VAL A 214 -12.46 4.95 4.68
C VAL A 214 -13.13 4.48 3.39
N SER A 215 -13.12 3.18 3.12
CA SER A 215 -13.91 2.60 2.02
C SER A 215 -15.33 2.25 2.46
N THR A 216 -16.24 2.11 1.48
CA THR A 216 -17.48 1.36 1.68
C THR A 216 -17.20 -0.10 2.06
N ALA A 217 -18.17 -0.77 2.68
CA ALA A 217 -18.06 -2.19 3.06
C ALA A 217 -18.82 -3.13 2.12
N ALA A 218 -18.47 -3.15 0.82
CA ALA A 218 -19.23 -3.87 -0.22
C ALA A 218 -19.35 -5.40 0.02
N ASN A 219 -18.38 -6.01 0.70
CA ASN A 219 -18.36 -7.42 1.09
C ASN A 219 -18.45 -7.61 2.61
N GLY A 220 -19.02 -6.63 3.32
CA GLY A 220 -19.05 -6.60 4.78
C GLY A 220 -17.78 -6.05 5.42
N TRP A 221 -16.70 -5.81 4.68
CA TRP A 221 -15.45 -5.25 5.18
C TRP A 221 -15.13 -3.88 4.57
N ALA A 222 -14.85 -2.91 5.43
CA ALA A 222 -14.29 -1.63 5.04
C ALA A 222 -12.80 -1.53 5.39
N ASN A 223 -12.04 -0.87 4.53
CA ASN A 223 -10.65 -0.52 4.76
C ASN A 223 -10.55 0.90 5.33
N VAL A 224 -9.66 1.08 6.30
CA VAL A 224 -9.43 2.35 6.99
C VAL A 224 -7.94 2.67 6.97
N TYR A 225 -7.55 3.80 6.38
CA TYR A 225 -6.16 4.22 6.24
C TYR A 225 -5.87 5.50 7.02
N LYS A 226 -4.81 5.46 7.84
CA LYS A 226 -4.32 6.64 8.58
C LYS A 226 -2.85 6.50 8.96
N MET A 227 -2.22 7.64 9.23
CA MET A 227 -0.89 7.68 9.86
C MET A 227 -1.02 7.58 11.38
N VAL A 228 -0.13 6.82 12.02
CA VAL A 228 -0.04 6.68 13.48
C VAL A 228 1.42 6.80 13.88
N GLY A 229 1.79 7.87 14.59
CA GLY A 229 3.17 8.12 15.00
C GLY A 229 4.15 8.18 13.81
N GLY A 230 3.72 8.72 12.67
CA GLY A 230 4.52 8.77 11.44
C GLY A 230 4.54 7.48 10.62
N GLU A 231 3.90 6.40 11.08
CA GLU A 231 3.83 5.14 10.34
C GLU A 231 2.46 4.95 9.67
N PRO A 232 2.42 4.50 8.40
CA PRO A 232 1.18 4.18 7.71
C PRO A 232 0.51 2.95 8.33
N ARG A 233 -0.81 3.02 8.52
CA ARG A 233 -1.62 1.92 9.05
C ARG A 233 -2.86 1.69 8.20
N CYS A 234 -3.23 0.42 8.07
CA CYS A 234 -4.49 -0.04 7.49
C CYS A 234 -5.23 -0.88 8.53
N TYR A 235 -6.50 -0.57 8.76
CA TYR A 235 -7.40 -1.35 9.61
C TYR A 235 -8.56 -1.86 8.79
N GLY A 236 -9.04 -3.08 9.10
CA GLY A 236 -10.28 -3.62 8.56
C GLY A 236 -11.40 -3.49 9.58
N TYR A 237 -12.57 -3.02 9.16
CA TYR A 237 -13.79 -3.05 9.99
C TYR A 237 -14.88 -3.87 9.31
N ASN A 238 -15.41 -4.86 10.03
CA ASN A 238 -16.52 -5.67 9.58
C ASN A 238 -17.84 -5.07 10.08
N VAL A 239 -18.71 -4.67 9.16
CA VAL A 239 -20.00 -4.03 9.49
C VAL A 239 -21.06 -5.02 9.99
N ASN A 240 -20.99 -6.28 9.56
CA ASN A 240 -21.94 -7.31 9.94
C ASN A 240 -21.65 -7.83 11.35
N GLU A 241 -20.38 -8.11 11.63
CA GLU A 241 -19.88 -8.64 12.90
C GLU A 241 -19.53 -7.53 13.90
N LYS A 242 -19.60 -6.26 13.48
CA LYS A 242 -19.29 -5.05 14.26
C LYS A 242 -17.92 -5.09 14.94
N ARG A 243 -16.93 -5.69 14.28
CA ARG A 243 -15.59 -5.89 14.85
C ARG A 243 -14.48 -5.39 13.94
N TRP A 244 -13.35 -5.09 14.56
CA TRP A 244 -12.11 -4.79 13.84
C TRP A 244 -11.35 -6.08 13.49
N SER A 245 -10.63 -6.06 12.37
CA SER A 245 -9.72 -7.15 12.02
C SER A 245 -8.61 -7.26 13.07
N TYR A 246 -8.21 -8.50 13.38
CA TYR A 246 -7.19 -8.82 14.38
C TYR A 246 -7.38 -8.18 15.79
N SER A 247 -8.61 -7.79 16.14
CA SER A 247 -8.94 -7.06 17.38
C SER A 247 -8.20 -5.72 17.53
N GLU A 248 -7.64 -5.18 16.44
CA GLU A 248 -6.91 -3.91 16.45
C GLU A 248 -7.79 -2.79 15.91
N ARG A 249 -7.98 -1.74 16.72
CA ARG A 249 -8.79 -0.59 16.35
C ARG A 249 -7.94 0.69 16.31
N PRO A 250 -8.24 1.63 15.40
CA PRO A 250 -7.62 2.93 15.44
C PRO A 250 -8.02 3.66 16.73
N ALA A 251 -7.12 4.51 17.25
CA ALA A 251 -7.50 5.45 18.30
C ALA A 251 -8.68 6.33 17.83
N ASN A 252 -9.62 6.62 18.74
CA ASN A 252 -10.87 7.33 18.44
C ASN A 252 -11.68 6.68 17.30
N CYS A 253 -11.89 5.36 17.38
CA CYS A 253 -12.55 4.56 16.36
C CYS A 253 -14.05 4.85 16.16
N THR A 254 -14.73 5.50 17.11
CA THR A 254 -16.18 5.74 17.06
C THR A 254 -16.64 6.50 15.82
N PRO A 255 -16.13 7.71 15.51
CA PRO A 255 -16.52 8.44 14.30
C PRO A 255 -16.20 7.67 13.00
N ILE A 256 -15.11 6.91 12.99
CA ILE A 256 -14.72 6.08 11.85
C ILE A 256 -15.74 4.96 11.64
N ARG A 257 -16.08 4.23 12.70
CA ARG A 257 -17.09 3.16 12.68
C ARG A 257 -18.42 3.70 12.17
N GLU A 258 -18.91 4.80 12.74
CA GLU A 258 -20.20 5.38 12.35
C GLU A 258 -20.22 5.79 10.88
N ALA A 259 -19.11 6.34 10.37
CA ALA A 259 -18.99 6.66 8.96
C ALA A 259 -19.01 5.42 8.06
N VAL A 260 -18.33 4.35 8.45
CA VAL A 260 -18.40 3.06 7.74
C VAL A 260 -19.83 2.53 7.74
N GLU A 261 -20.47 2.43 8.90
CA GLU A 261 -21.82 1.87 9.05
C GLU A 261 -22.86 2.67 8.25
N ARG A 262 -22.76 4.01 8.20
CA ARG A 262 -23.61 4.85 7.34
C ARG A 262 -23.40 4.65 5.85
N SER A 263 -22.21 4.19 5.44
CA SER A 263 -21.88 3.96 4.02
C SER A 263 -22.36 2.62 3.47
N VAL A 264 -22.88 1.74 4.35
CA VAL A 264 -23.50 0.49 3.94
C VAL A 264 -24.87 0.80 3.33
N LYS A 265 -24.98 0.66 2.00
CA LYS A 265 -26.30 0.69 1.37
C LYS A 265 -27.09 -0.55 1.80
N PRO A 266 -28.38 -0.42 2.17
CA PRO A 266 -29.21 -1.58 2.43
C PRO A 266 -29.27 -2.50 1.21
N TRP A 267 -29.33 -3.81 1.44
CA TRP A 267 -29.36 -4.86 0.41
C TRP A 267 -30.52 -4.73 -0.60
N TRP A 268 -31.56 -3.96 -0.28
CA TRP A 268 -32.72 -3.67 -1.15
C TRP A 268 -32.56 -2.44 -2.06
N SER A 269 -31.37 -1.84 -2.12
CA SER A 269 -31.10 -0.62 -2.90
C SER A 269 -30.50 -0.86 -4.29
N TRP A 270 -30.56 -2.11 -4.79
CA TRP A 270 -30.02 -2.55 -6.08
C TRP A 270 -31.11 -3.22 -6.92
#